data_AF-A0AAD4G915-F1
#
_entry.id   AF-A0AAD4G915-F1
#
_cell.length_a   1.000
_cell.length_b   1.000
_cell.length_c   1.000
_cell.angle_alpha   90.00
_cell.angle_beta   90.00
_cell.angle_gamma   90.00
#
_symmetry.space_group_name_H-M   'P 1'
#
loop_
_entity.id
_entity.type
_entity.pdbx_description
1 polymer ?
#
loop_
_entity_poly.entity_id
_entity_poly.type
_entity_poly.pdbx_seq_one_letter_code
_entity_poly.pdbx_strand_id
1 'polypeptide(L)'
;MLRGYLQQLMDRWPSSQMYISEFGMDEPFESMRTELFQILEDTTTTNYFMTNLGEALLAVHEDGIPLMGTFSWAMIDNAEWIFGLEPRFGIQHVNYTTLERTYKCSAYALCMSILLTVRYTRAMSDVGVFMRNSSLRMGFLTRRRRRLENQG
;
A
#
# COMPACT_ATOMS: atom_id res chain seq x y z
N MET A 1 -9.53 4.32 -12.78
CA MET A 1 -8.56 3.55 -11.97
C MET A 1 -7.67 4.54 -11.23
N LEU A 2 -7.31 4.24 -9.98
CA LEU A 2 -6.63 5.14 -9.03
C LEU A 2 -5.38 5.82 -9.62
N ARG A 3 -4.53 5.07 -10.32
CA ARG A 3 -3.28 5.58 -10.93
C ARG A 3 -3.49 6.80 -11.81
N GLY A 4 -4.47 6.74 -12.71
CA GLY A 4 -4.77 7.85 -13.61
C GLY A 4 -5.21 9.11 -12.88
N TYR A 5 -5.89 8.97 -11.73
CA TYR A 5 -6.28 10.11 -10.91
C TYR A 5 -5.07 10.72 -10.18
N LEU A 6 -4.19 9.89 -9.61
CA LEU A 6 -2.95 10.36 -8.99
C LEU A 6 -2.05 11.10 -9.98
N GLN A 7 -1.95 10.60 -11.22
CA GLN A 7 -1.20 11.28 -12.28
C GLN A 7 -1.79 12.65 -12.60
N GLN A 8 -3.12 12.75 -12.77
CA GLN A 8 -3.78 14.02 -13.02
C GLN A 8 -3.55 15.04 -11.89
N LEU A 9 -3.57 14.58 -10.62
CA LEU A 9 -3.24 15.43 -9.48
C LEU A 9 -1.79 15.94 -9.55
N MET A 10 -0.83 15.07 -9.87
CA MET A 10 0.58 15.43 -10.01
C MET A 10 0.83 16.39 -11.19
N ASP A 11 0.15 16.18 -12.31
CA ASP A 11 0.26 17.05 -13.49
C ASP A 11 -0.29 18.45 -13.19
N ARG A 12 -1.37 18.52 -12.41
CA ARG A 12 -2.04 19.79 -12.06
C ARG A 12 -1.37 20.52 -10.90
N TRP A 13 -0.89 19.78 -9.91
CA TRP A 13 -0.24 20.29 -8.70
C TRP A 13 1.05 19.49 -8.42
N PRO A 14 2.15 19.79 -9.15
CA PRO A 14 3.41 19.13 -8.93
C PRO A 14 3.89 19.31 -7.50
N SER A 15 4.24 18.20 -6.85
CA SER A 15 4.67 18.17 -5.46
C SER A 15 5.84 17.21 -5.29
N SER A 16 6.68 17.44 -4.28
CA SER A 16 7.79 16.53 -3.96
C SER A 16 7.34 15.32 -3.14
N GLN A 17 6.12 15.37 -2.57
CA GLN A 17 5.52 14.33 -1.74
C GLN A 17 4.01 14.35 -1.89
N MET A 18 3.41 13.16 -1.96
CA MET A 18 1.97 12.94 -2.00
C MET A 18 1.56 11.92 -0.93
N TYR A 19 0.37 12.09 -0.36
CA TYR A 19 -0.25 11.10 0.52
C TYR A 19 -1.68 10.86 0.07
N ILE A 20 -2.13 9.61 0.12
CA ILE A 20 -3.56 9.28 0.06
C ILE A 20 -4.06 9.35 1.50
N SER A 21 -4.65 10.50 1.86
CA SER A 21 -5.07 10.78 3.23
C SER A 21 -6.19 9.87 3.71
N GLU A 22 -7.04 9.38 2.80
CA GLU A 22 -8.13 8.46 3.10
C GLU A 22 -8.40 7.58 1.88
N PHE A 23 -8.59 6.28 2.12
CA PHE A 23 -9.21 5.35 1.18
C PHE A 23 -9.89 4.24 1.98
N GLY A 24 -11.08 3.85 1.56
CA GLY A 24 -11.90 2.94 2.35
C GLY A 24 -13.16 2.55 1.58
N MET A 25 -13.79 1.50 2.06
CA MET A 25 -15.06 1.00 1.54
C MET A 25 -15.86 0.47 2.72
N ASP A 26 -17.16 0.75 2.74
CA ASP A 26 -18.09 0.08 3.61
C ASP A 26 -18.45 -1.29 3.03
N GLU A 27 -18.42 -2.31 3.88
CA GLU A 27 -18.79 -3.66 3.44
C GLU A 27 -20.32 -3.72 3.20
N PRO A 28 -20.76 -4.14 1.99
CA PRO A 28 -22.17 -4.12 1.65
C PRO A 28 -23.04 -4.92 2.61
N PHE A 29 -24.10 -4.27 3.11
CA PHE A 29 -25.08 -4.84 4.03
C PHE A 29 -24.49 -5.41 5.33
N GLU A 30 -23.29 -5.01 5.74
CA GLU A 30 -22.67 -5.52 6.96
C GLU A 30 -23.52 -5.19 8.20
N SER A 31 -24.22 -4.06 8.21
CA SER A 31 -25.16 -3.66 9.26
C SER A 31 -26.31 -4.65 9.49
N MET A 32 -26.62 -5.49 8.50
CA MET A 32 -27.70 -6.49 8.55
C MET A 32 -27.21 -7.88 8.99
N ARG A 33 -25.89 -8.08 9.14
CA ARG A 33 -25.30 -9.36 9.55
C ARG A 33 -25.43 -9.52 11.06
N THR A 34 -25.90 -10.68 11.51
CA THR A 34 -26.06 -11.01 12.94
C THR A 34 -24.93 -11.87 13.47
N GLU A 35 -24.30 -12.67 12.60
CA GLU A 35 -23.24 -13.59 12.98
C GLU A 35 -21.87 -12.93 12.82
N LEU A 36 -21.07 -12.94 13.88
CA LEU A 36 -19.77 -12.27 13.90
C LEU A 36 -18.86 -12.77 12.77
N PHE A 37 -18.82 -14.09 12.50
CA PHE A 37 -17.95 -14.63 11.45
C PHE A 37 -18.26 -14.06 10.06
N GLN A 38 -19.52 -13.72 9.77
CA GLN A 38 -19.92 -13.11 8.49
C GLN A 38 -19.44 -11.66 8.40
N ILE A 39 -19.43 -10.94 9.53
CA ILE A 39 -18.89 -9.57 9.61
C ILE A 39 -17.38 -9.59 9.40
N LEU A 40 -16.67 -10.52 10.05
CA LEU A 40 -15.21 -10.56 10.00
C LEU A 40 -14.63 -10.95 8.65
N GLU A 41 -15.40 -11.58 7.75
CA GLU A 41 -14.89 -12.02 6.45
C GLU A 41 -14.66 -10.86 5.45
N ASP A 42 -15.43 -9.77 5.57
CA ASP A 42 -15.39 -8.51 4.79
C ASP A 42 -14.65 -8.56 3.44
N THR A 43 -15.07 -9.49 2.58
CA THR A 43 -14.34 -9.83 1.35
C THR A 43 -14.33 -8.70 0.34
N THR A 44 -15.41 -7.92 0.28
CA THR A 44 -15.52 -6.79 -0.65
C THR A 44 -14.52 -5.70 -0.28
N THR A 45 -14.49 -5.34 1.00
CA THR A 45 -13.58 -4.37 1.60
C THR A 45 -12.13 -4.83 1.47
N THR A 46 -11.86 -6.11 1.73
CA THR A 46 -10.54 -6.72 1.54
C THR A 46 -10.07 -6.58 0.09
N ASN A 47 -10.91 -6.94 -0.88
CA ASN A 47 -10.58 -6.84 -2.31
C ASN A 47 -10.38 -5.38 -2.75
N TYR A 48 -11.17 -4.45 -2.22
CA TYR A 48 -11.01 -3.02 -2.46
C TYR A 48 -9.63 -2.54 -2.00
N PHE A 49 -9.22 -2.87 -0.77
CA PHE A 49 -7.90 -2.49 -0.26
C PHE A 49 -6.77 -3.09 -1.10
N MET A 50 -6.83 -4.38 -1.41
CA MET A 50 -5.77 -5.05 -2.18
C MET A 50 -5.63 -4.47 -3.59
N THR A 51 -6.75 -4.15 -4.23
CA THR A 51 -6.75 -3.52 -5.57
C THR A 51 -6.14 -2.12 -5.51
N ASN A 52 -6.58 -1.27 -4.59
CA ASN A 52 -6.09 0.12 -4.50
C ASN A 52 -4.63 0.18 -4.05
N LEU A 53 -4.19 -0.69 -3.14
CA LEU A 53 -2.79 -0.77 -2.74
C LEU A 53 -1.89 -1.27 -3.89
N GLY A 54 -2.37 -2.23 -4.69
CA GLY A 54 -1.66 -2.66 -5.91
C GLY A 54 -1.49 -1.51 -6.91
N GLU A 55 -2.56 -0.76 -7.16
CA GLU A 55 -2.52 0.43 -8.02
C GLU A 55 -1.60 1.54 -7.47
N ALA A 56 -1.62 1.78 -6.16
CA ALA A 56 -0.73 2.73 -5.50
C ALA A 56 0.75 2.31 -5.62
N LEU A 57 1.04 1.01 -5.49
CA LEU A 57 2.37 0.46 -5.66
C LEU A 57 2.87 0.64 -7.11
N LEU A 58 2.01 0.38 -8.09
CA LEU A 58 2.31 0.62 -9.50
C LEU A 58 2.50 2.12 -9.80
N ALA A 59 1.73 3.02 -9.18
CA ALA A 59 1.93 4.47 -9.31
C ALA A 59 3.34 4.90 -8.86
N VAL A 60 3.85 4.31 -7.78
CA VAL A 60 5.21 4.58 -7.28
C VAL A 60 6.26 4.03 -8.24
N HIS A 61 6.13 2.77 -8.64
CA HIS A 61 7.21 2.06 -9.36
C HIS A 61 7.22 2.27 -10.87
N GLU A 62 6.05 2.36 -11.50
CA GLU A 62 5.92 2.47 -12.95
C GLU A 62 5.75 3.93 -13.40
N ASP A 63 5.00 4.73 -12.63
CA ASP A 63 4.67 6.12 -13.00
C ASP A 63 5.57 7.16 -12.30
N GLY A 64 6.36 6.75 -11.30
CA GLY A 64 7.28 7.63 -10.59
C GLY A 64 6.61 8.65 -9.67
N ILE A 65 5.36 8.41 -9.27
CA ILE A 65 4.62 9.30 -8.36
C ILE A 65 5.29 9.27 -6.98
N PRO A 66 5.60 10.43 -6.36
CA PRO A 66 6.25 10.50 -5.04
C PRO A 66 5.25 10.25 -3.90
N LEU A 67 4.53 9.13 -3.97
CA LEU A 67 3.56 8.70 -2.98
C LEU A 67 4.29 8.16 -1.74
N MET A 68 4.08 8.83 -0.62
CA MET A 68 4.78 8.57 0.65
C MET A 68 4.00 7.65 1.59
N GLY A 69 2.70 7.54 1.42
CA GLY A 69 1.86 6.68 2.26
C GLY A 69 0.38 6.80 1.95
N THR A 70 -0.36 5.85 2.50
CA THR A 70 -1.82 5.78 2.42
C THR A 70 -2.39 5.55 3.82
N PHE A 71 -3.57 6.10 4.11
CA PHE A 71 -4.24 5.90 5.38
C PHE A 71 -5.64 5.32 5.14
N SER A 72 -5.88 4.12 5.67
CA SER A 72 -7.16 3.44 5.52
C SER A 72 -8.24 4.12 6.37
N TRP A 73 -9.34 4.51 5.74
CA TRP A 73 -10.57 4.87 6.43
C TRP A 73 -11.42 3.60 6.58
N ALA A 74 -11.63 3.05 7.78
CA ALA A 74 -11.18 3.53 9.09
C ALA A 74 -10.61 2.40 9.95
N MET A 75 -9.92 2.77 11.04
CA MET A 75 -9.34 1.80 11.96
C MET A 75 -10.40 0.95 12.68
N ILE A 76 -11.58 1.53 12.96
CA ILE A 76 -12.71 0.90 13.64
C ILE A 76 -14.01 1.31 12.95
N ASP A 77 -15.05 0.49 13.09
CA ASP A 77 -16.40 0.91 12.76
C ASP A 77 -16.78 2.13 13.62
N ASN A 78 -17.25 3.19 12.98
CA ASN A 78 -17.50 4.48 13.63
C ASN A 78 -18.80 5.11 13.12
N ALA A 79 -19.11 6.34 13.56
CA ALA A 79 -20.30 7.06 13.14
C ALA A 79 -20.03 7.83 11.84
N GLU A 80 -20.66 7.38 10.76
CA GLU A 80 -20.53 7.95 9.42
C GLU A 80 -21.51 9.13 9.24
N TRP A 81 -21.22 10.23 9.93
CA TRP A 81 -21.94 11.50 9.81
C TRP A 81 -23.47 11.34 9.87
N ILE A 82 -24.17 11.78 8.81
CA ILE A 82 -25.63 11.72 8.70
C ILE A 82 -26.18 10.29 8.59
N PHE A 83 -25.34 9.32 8.24
CA PHE A 83 -25.71 7.91 8.14
C PHE A 83 -25.56 7.16 9.48
N GLY A 84 -25.00 7.83 10.49
CA GLY A 84 -24.89 7.29 11.84
C GLY A 84 -24.06 6.00 11.87
N LEU A 85 -24.55 4.98 12.57
CA LEU A 85 -23.85 3.70 12.75
C LEU A 85 -24.31 2.63 11.75
N GLU A 86 -24.86 3.00 10.60
CA GLU A 86 -25.27 2.01 9.59
C GLU A 86 -24.08 1.59 8.71
N PRO A 87 -23.31 2.51 8.09
CA PRO A 87 -22.10 2.14 7.36
C PRO A 87 -21.01 1.52 8.24
N ARG A 88 -20.22 0.62 7.64
CA ARG A 88 -19.16 -0.16 8.31
C ARG A 88 -17.84 -0.06 7.56
N PHE A 89 -17.14 1.04 7.74
CA PHE A 89 -15.81 1.30 7.15
C PHE A 89 -14.64 0.69 7.92
N GLY A 90 -14.89 0.15 9.12
CA GLY A 90 -13.82 -0.28 10.00
C GLY A 90 -13.12 -1.54 9.50
N ILE A 91 -11.80 -1.55 9.54
CA ILE A 91 -11.01 -2.80 9.46
C ILE A 91 -11.12 -3.63 10.76
N GLN A 92 -11.68 -3.03 11.81
CA GLN A 92 -12.10 -3.71 13.03
C GLN A 92 -13.59 -3.52 13.24
N HIS A 93 -14.26 -4.64 13.50
CA HIS A 93 -15.63 -4.64 13.99
C HIS A 93 -15.70 -4.05 15.40
N VAL A 94 -16.71 -3.22 15.67
CA VAL A 94 -17.03 -2.73 17.02
C VAL A 94 -18.39 -3.27 17.46
N ASN A 95 -18.41 -4.01 18.57
CA ASN A 95 -19.68 -4.31 19.24
C ASN A 95 -20.17 -3.03 19.93
N TYR A 96 -21.23 -2.40 19.44
CA TYR A 96 -21.71 -1.13 20.02
C TYR A 96 -22.30 -1.24 21.44
N THR A 97 -22.59 -2.44 21.92
CA THR A 97 -23.08 -2.66 23.29
C THR A 97 -21.91 -2.73 24.28
N THR A 98 -20.86 -3.51 23.95
CA THR A 98 -19.72 -3.76 24.85
C THR A 98 -18.50 -2.90 24.55
N LEU A 99 -18.47 -2.27 23.38
CA LEU A 99 -17.31 -1.60 22.77
C LEU A 99 -16.11 -2.52 22.56
N GLU A 100 -16.28 -3.84 22.55
CA GLU A 100 -15.22 -4.77 22.17
C GLU A 100 -14.89 -4.64 20.67
N ARG A 101 -13.61 -4.81 20.34
CA ARG A 101 -13.11 -4.72 18.97
C ARG A 101 -12.60 -6.06 18.49
N THR A 102 -12.92 -6.40 17.25
CA THR A 102 -12.47 -7.64 16.62
C THR A 102 -11.94 -7.36 15.21
N TYR A 103 -10.73 -7.82 14.91
CA TYR A 103 -10.11 -7.63 13.59
C TYR A 103 -10.88 -8.38 12.51
N LYS A 104 -11.20 -7.67 11.41
CA LYS A 104 -11.76 -8.26 10.19
C LYS A 104 -10.63 -8.76 9.27
N CYS A 105 -10.95 -9.51 8.24
CA CYS A 105 -10.01 -10.01 7.23
C CYS A 105 -9.23 -8.86 6.56
N SER A 106 -9.89 -7.72 6.31
CA SER A 106 -9.25 -6.53 5.76
C SER A 106 -8.08 -6.02 6.61
N ALA A 107 -8.17 -6.05 7.95
CA ALA A 107 -7.07 -5.66 8.83
C ALA A 107 -5.85 -6.58 8.64
N TYR A 108 -6.07 -7.88 8.54
CA TYR A 108 -4.99 -8.84 8.28
C TYR A 108 -4.40 -8.66 6.89
N ALA A 109 -5.22 -8.39 5.87
CA ALA A 109 -4.77 -8.13 4.51
C ALA A 109 -3.87 -6.89 4.42
N LEU A 110 -4.26 -5.79 5.08
CA LEU A 110 -3.44 -4.57 5.17
C LEU A 110 -2.11 -4.84 5.90
N CYS A 111 -2.14 -5.60 7.01
CA CYS A 111 -0.92 -5.97 7.72
C CYS A 111 0.04 -6.82 6.85
N MET A 112 -0.49 -7.81 6.14
CA MET A 112 0.30 -8.66 5.26
C MET A 112 0.88 -7.90 4.07
N SER A 113 0.13 -6.97 3.47
CA SER A 113 0.63 -6.15 2.36
C SER A 113 1.79 -5.24 2.77
N ILE A 114 1.75 -4.68 3.98
CA ILE A 114 2.87 -3.91 4.56
C ILE A 114 4.09 -4.82 4.75
N LEU A 115 3.93 -5.99 5.36
CA LEU A 115 5.03 -6.92 5.61
C LEU A 115 5.71 -7.38 4.30
N LEU A 116 4.93 -7.67 3.27
CA LEU A 116 5.45 -8.06 1.95
C LEU A 116 6.18 -6.89 1.27
N THR A 117 5.60 -5.69 1.30
CA THR A 117 6.22 -4.49 0.71
C THR A 117 7.55 -4.13 1.39
N VAL A 118 7.62 -4.20 2.73
CA VAL A 118 8.86 -3.94 3.48
C VAL A 118 9.94 -4.96 3.14
N ARG A 119 9.58 -6.25 3.01
CA ARG A 119 10.52 -7.29 2.60
C ARG A 119 11.02 -7.08 1.17
N TYR A 120 10.11 -6.75 0.25
CA TYR A 120 10.44 -6.50 -1.15
C TYR A 120 11.35 -5.29 -1.33
N THR A 121 11.04 -4.16 -0.70
CA THR A 121 11.84 -2.93 -0.77
C THR A 121 13.25 -3.13 -0.20
N ARG A 122 13.38 -3.85 0.93
CA ARG A 122 14.69 -4.24 1.47
C ARG A 122 15.48 -5.10 0.47
N ALA A 123 14.87 -6.16 -0.06
CA ALA A 123 15.52 -7.02 -1.04
C ALA A 123 15.95 -6.25 -2.31
N MET A 124 15.10 -5.35 -2.82
CA MET A 124 15.42 -4.49 -3.97
C MET A 124 16.55 -3.50 -3.67
N SER A 125 16.61 -2.94 -2.45
CA SER A 125 17.72 -2.09 -2.04
C SER A 125 19.03 -2.86 -1.99
N ASP A 126 19.02 -4.10 -1.50
CA ASP A 126 20.19 -4.99 -1.46
C ASP A 126 20.66 -5.36 -2.87
N VAL A 127 19.73 -5.66 -3.78
CA VAL A 127 20.03 -5.92 -5.20
C VAL A 127 20.57 -4.66 -5.89
N GLY A 128 20.00 -3.48 -5.63
CA GLY A 128 20.49 -2.22 -6.16
C GLY A 128 21.90 -1.89 -5.69
N VAL A 129 22.23 -2.15 -4.41
CA VAL A 129 23.59 -2.04 -3.87
C VAL A 129 24.52 -3.07 -4.52
N PHE A 130 24.07 -4.30 -4.71
CA PHE A 130 24.84 -5.34 -5.40
C PHE A 130 25.14 -4.97 -6.85
N MET A 131 24.16 -4.47 -7.61
CA MET A 131 24.34 -4.03 -9.00
C MET A 131 25.28 -2.81 -9.13
N ARG A 132 25.19 -1.84 -8.21
CA ARG A 132 26.15 -0.71 -8.15
C ARG A 132 27.56 -1.19 -7.85
N ASN A 133 27.73 -2.10 -6.90
CA ASN A 133 29.04 -2.64 -6.54
C ASN A 133 29.65 -3.55 -7.62
N SER A 134 28.83 -4.27 -8.37
CA SER A 134 29.29 -5.12 -9.48
C SER A 134 29.63 -4.31 -10.74
N SER A 135 28.87 -3.26 -11.08
CA SER A 135 29.23 -2.32 -12.14
C SER A 135 30.52 -1.54 -11.84
N LEU A 136 30.74 -1.15 -10.58
CA LEU A 136 32.02 -0.60 -10.10
C LEU A 136 33.16 -1.61 -10.28
N ARG A 137 32.99 -2.87 -9.88
CA ARG A 137 34.01 -3.93 -10.08
C ARG A 137 34.30 -4.21 -11.55
N MET A 138 33.29 -4.17 -12.42
CA MET A 138 33.46 -4.38 -13.86
C MET A 138 34.21 -3.22 -14.52
N GLY A 139 33.95 -1.98 -14.10
CA GLY A 139 34.68 -0.78 -14.52
C GLY A 139 36.14 -0.76 -14.08
N PHE A 140 36.45 -1.31 -12.90
CA PHE A 140 37.83 -1.49 -12.43
C PHE A 140 38.60 -2.54 -13.22
N LEU A 141 37.98 -3.67 -13.58
CA LEU A 141 38.63 -4.70 -14.41
C LEU A 141 38.91 -4.20 -15.83
N THR A 142 38.00 -3.46 -16.45
CA THR A 142 38.20 -2.91 -17.81
C THR A 142 39.30 -1.84 -17.86
N ARG A 143 39.41 -0.99 -16.83
CA ARG A 143 40.52 -0.03 -16.72
C ARG A 143 41.88 -0.69 -16.49
N ARG A 144 41.94 -1.81 -15.77
CA ARG A 144 43.19 -2.55 -15.52
C ARG A 144 43.69 -3.27 -16.78
N ARG A 145 42.78 -3.76 -17.63
CA ARG A 145 43.11 -4.42 -18.91
C ARG A 145 43.67 -3.44 -19.95
N ARG A 146 43.07 -2.25 -20.10
CA ARG A 146 43.58 -1.19 -20.99
C ARG A 146 44.96 -0.64 -20.58
N ARG A 147 45.31 -0.69 -19.29
CA ARG A 147 46.62 -0.20 -18.81
C ARG A 147 47.76 -1.18 -19.11
N LEU A 148 47.45 -2.47 -19.23
CA LEU A 148 48.42 -3.52 -19.57
C LEU A 148 48.63 -3.62 -21.09
N GLU A 149 47.61 -3.31 -21.90
CA GLU A 149 47.70 -3.33 -23.37
C GLU A 149 48.46 -2.12 -23.96
N ASN A 150 48.58 -1.00 -23.23
CA ASN A 150 49.32 0.20 -23.66
C ASN A 150 50.78 0.27 -23.16
N GLN A 151 51.30 -0.82 -22.58
CA GLN A 151 52.69 -0.92 -22.09
C GLN A 151 53.51 -1.99 -22.85
N GLY A 152 53.01 -2.47 -23.99
CA GLY A 152 53.70 -3.40 -24.89
C GLY A 152 54.15 -2.73 -26.17
#